data_AF-A0A1J5Q379-F1
#
_entry.id   AF-A0A1J5Q379-F1
#
_cell.length_a   1.000
_cell.length_b   1.000
_cell.length_c   1.000
_cell.angle_alpha   90.00
_cell.angle_beta   90.00
_cell.angle_gamma   90.00
#
_symmetry.space_group_name_H-M   'P 1'
#
loop_
_entity.id
_entity.type
_entity.pdbx_description
1 polymer ?
#
loop_
_entity_poly.entity_id
_entity_poly.type
_entity_poly.pdbx_seq_one_letter_code
_entity_poly.pdbx_strand_id
1 'polypeptide(L)'
;MERARRQSNVALQTVLSAFGTGQVSNELEELTDWLESFDANSVVECDYGGLAGYLEKSIQATGGQGLAEDSSVEDVHSSLAGLASGDSILAGQGYESLVNRWRAVAAYENAM
;
A
#
# COMPACT_ATOMS: atom_id res chain seq x y z
N MET A 1 -1.45 3.49 -17.65
CA MET A 1 -1.13 4.35 -16.49
C MET A 1 -2.32 5.03 -15.80
N GLU A 2 -3.39 5.41 -16.52
CA GLU A 2 -4.52 6.22 -15.96
C GLU A 2 -5.10 5.74 -14.62
N ARG A 3 -5.29 4.42 -14.45
CA ARG A 3 -5.85 3.86 -13.20
C ARG A 3 -4.95 4.14 -12.00
N ALA A 4 -3.63 3.95 -12.13
CA ALA A 4 -2.67 4.15 -11.05
C ALA A 4 -2.64 5.62 -10.61
N ARG A 5 -2.62 6.55 -11.57
CA ARG A 5 -2.69 8.00 -11.29
C ARG A 5 -3.95 8.39 -10.55
N ARG A 6 -5.10 7.88 -10.98
CA ARG A 6 -6.38 8.14 -10.32
C ARG A 6 -6.37 7.62 -8.88
N GLN A 7 -5.87 6.41 -8.65
CA GLN A 7 -5.79 5.82 -7.31
C GLN A 7 -4.83 6.61 -6.40
N SER A 8 -3.66 7.00 -6.90
CA SER A 8 -2.68 7.82 -6.15
C SER A 8 -3.25 9.19 -5.78
N ASN A 9 -3.88 9.88 -6.74
CA ASN A 9 -4.53 11.16 -6.49
C ASN A 9 -5.65 11.06 -5.45
N VAL A 10 -6.50 10.01 -5.50
CA VAL A 10 -7.55 9.80 -4.49
C VAL A 10 -6.96 9.56 -3.10
N ALA A 11 -5.86 8.81 -3.00
CA ALA A 11 -5.17 8.60 -1.74
C ALA A 11 -4.59 9.92 -1.19
N LEU A 12 -3.89 10.69 -2.04
CA LEU A 12 -3.33 11.99 -1.68
C LEU A 12 -4.41 12.95 -1.16
N GLN A 13 -5.53 13.09 -1.88
CA GLN A 13 -6.63 13.98 -1.47
C GLN A 13 -7.28 13.52 -0.17
N THR A 14 -7.44 12.20 0.03
CA THR A 14 -7.95 11.64 1.29
C THR A 14 -7.04 12.00 2.47
N VAL A 15 -5.73 11.80 2.31
CA VAL A 15 -4.72 12.09 3.34
C VAL A 15 -4.65 13.60 3.63
N LEU A 16 -4.63 14.45 2.60
CA LEU A 16 -4.64 15.90 2.75
C LEU A 16 -5.89 16.38 3.49
N SER A 17 -7.06 15.79 3.19
CA SER A 17 -8.31 16.15 3.86
C SER A 17 -8.32 15.74 5.34
N ALA A 18 -7.73 14.59 5.67
CA ALA A 18 -7.70 14.06 7.03
C ALA A 18 -6.63 14.73 7.92
N PHE A 19 -5.45 14.99 7.36
CA PHE A 19 -4.26 15.38 8.14
C PHE A 19 -3.59 16.68 7.70
N GLY A 20 -3.95 17.20 6.52
CA GLY A 20 -3.26 18.34 5.91
C GLY A 20 -1.90 17.98 5.30
N THR A 21 -1.08 19.00 5.07
CA THR A 21 0.28 18.85 4.55
C THR A 21 1.21 18.29 5.62
N GLY A 22 2.00 17.28 5.27
CA GLY A 22 2.93 16.62 6.18
C GLY A 22 3.71 15.52 5.45
N GLN A 23 4.49 14.74 6.19
CA GLN A 23 5.36 13.72 5.59
C GLN A 23 4.61 12.76 4.66
N VAL A 24 3.48 12.21 5.11
CA VAL A 24 2.72 11.21 4.33
C VAL A 24 2.09 11.82 3.07
N SER A 25 1.56 13.04 3.15
CA SER A 25 1.01 13.71 1.95
C SER A 25 2.11 14.10 0.97
N ASN A 26 3.30 14.49 1.45
CA ASN A 26 4.44 14.76 0.58
C ASN A 26 4.93 13.49 -0.14
N GLU A 27 5.02 12.35 0.56
CA GLU A 27 5.41 11.07 -0.04
C GLU A 27 4.40 10.61 -1.11
N LEU A 28 3.09 10.83 -0.88
CA LEU A 28 2.05 10.53 -1.86
C LEU A 28 2.05 11.50 -3.04
N GLU A 29 2.42 12.76 -2.83
CA GLU A 29 2.61 13.74 -3.89
C GLU A 29 3.78 13.31 -4.79
N GLU A 30 4.94 12.98 -4.21
CA GLU A 30 6.10 12.47 -4.95
C GLU A 30 5.77 11.20 -5.76
N LEU A 31 5.01 10.26 -5.18
CA LEU A 31 4.53 9.07 -5.88
C LEU A 31 3.60 9.43 -7.04
N THR A 32 2.70 10.38 -6.84
CA THR A 32 1.74 10.82 -7.86
C THR A 32 2.48 11.48 -9.03
N ASP A 33 3.41 12.39 -8.73
CA ASP A 33 4.27 13.05 -9.73
C ASP A 33 5.11 12.04 -10.52
N TRP A 34 5.68 11.04 -9.83
CA TRP A 34 6.41 9.96 -10.49
C TRP A 34 5.52 9.17 -11.45
N LEU A 35 4.30 8.80 -11.04
CA LEU A 35 3.32 8.12 -11.91
C LEU A 35 2.86 9.00 -13.09
N GLU A 36 2.83 10.32 -12.90
CA GLU A 36 2.48 11.30 -13.93
C GLU A 36 3.56 11.48 -15.01
N SER A 37 4.83 11.19 -14.68
CA SER A 37 5.94 11.27 -15.63
C SER A 37 5.88 10.26 -16.80
N PHE A 38 5.11 9.17 -16.65
CA PHE A 38 4.97 8.12 -17.67
C PHE A 38 3.98 8.48 -18.80
N ASP A 39 3.92 7.72 -19.88
CA ASP A 39 2.83 7.86 -20.86
C ASP A 39 1.51 7.28 -20.33
N ALA A 40 0.36 7.85 -20.70
CA ALA A 40 -0.95 7.38 -20.22
C ALA A 40 -1.23 5.90 -20.61
N ASN A 41 -0.72 5.46 -21.75
CA ASN A 41 -0.87 4.11 -22.29
C ASN A 41 0.26 3.16 -21.88
N SER A 42 1.26 3.64 -21.12
CA SER A 42 2.33 2.76 -20.66
C SER A 42 1.88 1.87 -19.49
N VAL A 43 2.65 0.80 -19.32
CA VAL A 43 2.67 -0.06 -18.15
C VAL A 43 4.02 0.14 -17.47
N VAL A 44 4.00 0.22 -16.13
CA VAL A 44 5.21 0.20 -15.31
C VAL A 44 5.27 -1.17 -14.66
N GLU A 45 6.38 -1.86 -14.87
CA GLU A 45 6.69 -3.12 -14.22
C GLU A 45 7.67 -2.83 -13.09
N CYS A 46 7.28 -3.21 -11.88
CA CYS A 46 8.12 -3.08 -10.69
C CYS A 46 8.77 -4.43 -10.41
N ASP A 47 10.08 -4.52 -10.59
CA ASP A 47 10.84 -5.67 -10.10
C ASP A 47 11.10 -5.49 -8.60
N TYR A 48 10.33 -6.22 -7.80
CA TYR A 48 10.44 -6.18 -6.33
C TYR A 48 11.51 -7.13 -5.78
N GLY A 49 12.43 -7.66 -6.60
CA GLY A 49 13.64 -8.34 -6.11
C GLY A 49 13.39 -9.57 -5.22
N GLY A 50 12.27 -10.27 -5.42
CA GLY A 50 11.90 -11.45 -4.62
C GLY A 50 10.95 -11.18 -3.44
N LEU A 51 10.48 -9.94 -3.26
CA LEU A 51 9.53 -9.55 -2.21
C LEU A 51 8.27 -10.43 -2.17
N ALA A 52 7.74 -10.80 -3.34
CA ALA A 52 6.61 -11.71 -3.45
C ALA A 52 6.88 -13.07 -2.77
N GLY A 53 8.12 -13.58 -2.86
CA GLY A 53 8.52 -14.81 -2.20
C GLY A 53 8.64 -14.66 -0.67
N TYR A 54 9.03 -13.48 -0.17
CA TYR A 54 9.01 -13.21 1.27
C TYR A 54 7.58 -13.09 1.81
N LEU A 55 6.69 -12.44 1.06
CA LEU A 55 5.27 -12.37 1.35
C LEU A 55 4.65 -13.77 1.40
N GLU A 56 4.93 -14.61 0.40
CA GLU A 56 4.49 -16.00 0.37
C GLU A 56 4.93 -16.77 1.62
N LYS A 57 6.22 -16.71 1.97
CA LYS A 57 6.77 -17.36 3.16
C LYS A 57 6.12 -16.85 4.44
N SER A 58 5.87 -15.54 4.54
CA SER A 58 5.24 -14.94 5.71
C SER A 58 3.82 -15.46 5.94
N ILE A 59 3.02 -15.61 4.87
CA ILE A 59 1.66 -16.13 4.94
C ILE A 59 1.68 -17.63 5.30
N GLN A 60 2.58 -18.40 4.68
CA GLN A 60 2.73 -19.83 4.98
C GLN A 60 3.18 -20.06 6.43
N ALA A 61 4.02 -19.19 7.00
CA ALA A 61 4.47 -19.28 8.38
C ALA A 61 3.33 -19.13 9.40
N THR A 62 2.23 -18.46 9.03
CA THR A 62 1.02 -18.34 9.85
C THR A 62 -0.05 -19.40 9.51
N GLY A 63 0.28 -20.38 8.66
CA GLY A 63 -0.62 -21.46 8.26
C GLY A 63 -1.52 -21.18 7.05
N GLY A 64 -1.29 -20.06 6.35
CA GLY A 64 -2.03 -19.70 5.14
C GLY A 64 -1.52 -20.41 3.88
N GLN A 65 -2.25 -20.24 2.78
CA GLN A 65 -2.00 -20.90 1.48
C GLN A 65 -1.11 -20.09 0.52
N GLY A 66 -0.22 -19.24 1.05
CA GLY A 66 0.70 -18.42 0.27
C GLY A 66 0.04 -17.19 -0.34
N LEU A 67 0.55 -16.71 -1.47
CA LEU A 67 0.14 -15.42 -2.06
C LEU A 67 -1.34 -15.31 -2.44
N ALA A 68 -2.03 -16.43 -2.65
CA ALA A 68 -3.45 -16.44 -2.96
C ALA A 68 -4.32 -15.87 -1.82
N GLU A 69 -3.78 -15.84 -0.59
CA GLU A 69 -4.43 -15.27 0.58
C GLU A 69 -3.87 -13.88 0.95
N ASP A 70 -3.04 -13.27 0.11
CA ASP A 70 -2.64 -11.88 0.34
C ASP A 70 -3.87 -10.96 0.29
N SER A 71 -3.96 -10.10 1.29
CA SER A 71 -5.01 -9.08 1.40
C SER A 71 -4.43 -7.69 1.68
N SER A 72 -3.16 -7.48 1.36
CA SER A 72 -2.44 -6.22 1.63
C SER A 72 -3.09 -5.02 0.92
N VAL A 73 -3.60 -5.23 -0.28
CA VAL A 73 -4.28 -4.20 -1.09
C VAL A 73 -5.62 -3.82 -0.45
N GLU A 74 -6.38 -4.80 0.05
CA GLU A 74 -7.64 -4.61 0.77
C GLU A 74 -7.43 -3.82 2.06
N ASP A 75 -6.33 -4.07 2.78
CA ASP A 75 -5.99 -3.35 4.01
C ASP A 75 -5.68 -1.87 3.74
N VAL A 76 -4.95 -1.56 2.66
CA VAL A 76 -4.73 -0.16 2.20
C VAL A 76 -6.07 0.49 1.86
N HIS A 77 -6.91 -0.19 1.08
CA HIS A 77 -8.21 0.34 0.69
C HIS A 77 -9.14 0.59 1.88
N SER A 78 -9.17 -0.33 2.84
CA SER A 78 -9.94 -0.20 4.07
C SER A 78 -9.46 1.00 4.90
N SER A 79 -8.14 1.16 5.03
CA SER A 79 -7.56 2.28 5.76
C SER A 79 -7.92 3.63 5.14
N LEU A 80 -7.76 3.75 3.81
CA LEU A 80 -8.14 4.96 3.07
C LEU A 80 -9.65 5.23 3.13
N ALA A 81 -10.49 4.19 3.06
CA ALA A 81 -11.94 4.34 3.17
C ALA A 81 -12.36 4.87 4.55
N GLY A 82 -11.74 4.37 5.62
CA GLY A 82 -11.95 4.90 6.97
C GLY A 82 -11.53 6.36 7.11
N LEU A 83 -10.37 6.73 6.54
CA LEU A 83 -9.94 8.13 6.52
C LEU A 83 -10.92 9.03 5.76
N ALA A 84 -11.40 8.60 4.59
CA ALA A 84 -12.33 9.36 3.78
C ALA A 84 -13.71 9.54 4.44
N SER A 85 -14.17 8.57 5.25
CA SER A 85 -15.44 8.65 5.98
C SER A 85 -15.32 9.28 7.37
N GLY A 86 -14.11 9.57 7.84
CA GLY A 86 -13.86 10.00 9.22
C GLY A 86 -13.99 8.87 10.26
N ASP A 87 -14.07 7.60 9.82
CA ASP A 87 -14.06 6.43 10.68
C ASP A 87 -12.63 6.05 11.05
N SER A 88 -12.16 6.57 12.18
CA SER A 88 -10.81 6.32 12.68
C SER A 88 -10.56 4.87 13.09
N ILE A 89 -11.61 4.10 13.42
CA ILE A 89 -11.49 2.69 13.79
C ILE A 89 -11.20 1.87 12.53
N LEU A 90 -11.99 2.07 11.48
CA LEU A 90 -11.77 1.40 10.19
C LEU A 90 -10.40 1.78 9.60
N ALA A 91 -10.06 3.08 9.67
CA ALA A 91 -8.76 3.59 9.20
C ALA A 91 -7.59 2.88 9.90
N GLY A 92 -7.67 2.78 11.23
CA GLY A 92 -6.65 2.16 12.08
C GLY A 92 -6.54 0.65 11.87
N GLN A 93 -7.66 -0.06 11.74
CA GLN A 93 -7.67 -1.51 11.51
C GLN A 93 -6.98 -1.89 10.20
N GLY A 94 -7.30 -1.21 9.10
CA GLY A 94 -6.64 -1.45 7.82
C GLY A 94 -5.13 -1.19 7.91
N TYR A 95 -4.74 -0.07 8.53
CA TYR A 95 -3.33 0.27 8.70
C TYR A 95 -2.58 -0.75 9.57
N GLU A 96 -3.17 -1.18 10.69
CA GLU A 96 -2.55 -2.15 11.59
C GLU A 96 -2.35 -3.51 10.92
N SER A 97 -3.36 -4.02 10.20
CA SER A 97 -3.25 -5.25 9.43
C SER A 97 -2.15 -5.17 8.37
N LEU A 98 -2.08 -4.06 7.64
CA LEU A 98 -1.03 -3.81 6.65
C LEU A 98 0.36 -3.83 7.28
N VAL A 99 0.57 -3.04 8.34
CA VAL A 99 1.87 -2.93 9.02
C VAL A 99 2.30 -4.28 9.60
N ASN A 100 1.39 -5.03 10.22
CA ASN A 100 1.71 -6.32 10.80
C ASN A 100 2.16 -7.33 9.74
N ARG A 101 1.50 -7.35 8.57
CA ARG A 101 1.92 -8.20 7.45
C ARG A 101 3.32 -7.82 6.95
N TRP A 102 3.57 -6.53 6.70
CA TRP A 102 4.84 -6.07 6.14
C TRP A 102 6.02 -6.16 7.13
N ARG A 103 5.77 -6.10 8.44
CA ARG A 103 6.81 -6.39 9.45
C ARG A 103 7.36 -7.81 9.32
N ALA A 104 6.50 -8.80 9.06
CA ALA A 104 6.93 -10.18 8.86
C ALA A 104 7.76 -10.32 7.57
N VAL A 105 7.35 -9.65 6.49
CA VAL A 105 8.09 -9.61 5.22
C VAL A 105 9.49 -8.99 5.40
N ALA A 106 9.56 -7.82 6.05
CA ALA A 106 10.83 -7.13 6.32
C ALA A 106 11.79 -7.98 7.16
N ALA A 107 11.29 -8.83 8.07
CA ALA A 107 12.13 -9.75 8.83
C ALA A 107 12.83 -10.80 7.95
N TYR A 108 12.20 -11.26 6.87
CA TYR A 108 12.84 -12.17 5.91
C TYR A 108 13.87 -11.47 5.04
N GLU A 109 13.58 -10.23 4.63
CA GLU A 109 14.51 -9.43 3.82
C GLU A 109 15.81 -9.13 4.59
N ASN A 110 15.71 -8.71 5.86
CA ASN A 110 16.88 -8.40 6.71
C ASN A 110 17.68 -9.62 7.15
N ALA A 111 17.15 -10.84 7.00
CA ALA A 111 17.83 -12.07 7.39
C ALA A 111 18.73 -12.64 6.27
N MET A 112 18.78 -11.99 5.11
CA MET A 112 19.58 -12.37 3.95
C MET A 112 20.91 -11.62 3.91
#